data_AF-A0A9D2Q5L2-F1
#
_entry.id   AF-A0A9D2Q5L2-F1
#
_cell.length_a   1.000
_cell.length_b   1.000
_cell.length_c   1.000
_cell.angle_alpha   90.00
_cell.angle_beta   90.00
_cell.angle_gamma   90.00
#
_symmetry.space_group_name_H-M   'P 1'
#
loop_
_entity.id
_entity.type
_entity.pdbx_description
1 polymer ?
#
loop_
_entity_poly.entity_id
_entity_poly.type
_entity_poly.pdbx_seq_one_letter_code
_entity_poly.pdbx_strand_id
1 'polypeptide(L)'
;MIIHCMKESVWNERKGKAFWGQRDLDRCGFIHCSDVKYFWRVAPHFKTVTEPLVLVCMDETKLTAPVRYEDFDGCGRTYPHIYGPVNQSAVVQVLPFLKDADGNYRKNPELAHIKEE
;
A
#
# COMPACT_ATOMS: atom_id res chain seq x y z
N MET A 1 2.70 1.85 10.68
CA MET A 1 2.77 0.85 9.58
C MET A 1 1.96 1.39 8.44
N ILE A 2 2.55 1.43 7.25
CA ILE A 2 1.89 1.91 6.04
C ILE A 2 1.71 0.75 5.06
N ILE A 3 0.75 0.86 4.16
CA ILE A 3 0.43 -0.18 3.19
C ILE A 3 0.38 0.38 1.77
N HIS A 4 0.87 -0.41 0.83
CA HIS A 4 0.75 -0.17 -0.59
C HIS A 4 -0.03 -1.31 -1.24
N CYS A 5 -0.99 -0.99 -2.11
CA CYS A 5 -1.79 -1.99 -2.83
C CYS A 5 -1.30 -2.09 -4.27
N MET A 6 -0.98 -3.32 -4.71
CA MET A 6 -0.57 -3.60 -6.09
C MET A 6 -1.09 -4.96 -6.54
N LYS A 7 -1.03 -5.22 -7.86
CA LYS A 7 -1.29 -6.56 -8.42
C LYS A 7 -0.31 -7.58 -7.85
N GLU A 8 -0.80 -8.77 -7.53
CA GLU A 8 0.03 -9.86 -7.01
C GLU A 8 1.14 -10.26 -7.99
N SER A 9 0.82 -10.27 -9.30
CA SER A 9 1.81 -10.49 -10.36
C SER A 9 2.97 -9.50 -10.31
N VAL A 10 2.64 -8.21 -10.13
CA VAL A 10 3.63 -7.13 -10.01
C VAL A 10 4.47 -7.28 -8.75
N TRP A 11 3.88 -7.73 -7.63
CA TRP A 11 4.64 -8.05 -6.42
C TRP A 11 5.59 -9.23 -6.64
N ASN A 12 5.13 -10.29 -7.29
CA ASN A 12 5.93 -11.49 -7.54
C ASN A 12 7.19 -11.21 -8.38
N GLU A 13 7.12 -10.26 -9.32
CA GLU A 13 8.28 -9.79 -10.09
C GLU A 13 9.32 -9.01 -9.25
N ARG A 14 8.91 -8.50 -8.09
CA ARG A 14 9.67 -7.54 -7.27
C ARG A 14 10.21 -8.15 -5.98
N LYS A 15 9.52 -9.14 -5.39
CA LYS A 15 9.79 -9.66 -4.02
C LYS A 15 11.18 -10.26 -3.78
N GLY A 16 11.91 -10.61 -4.84
CA GLY A 16 13.29 -11.12 -4.75
C GLY A 16 14.38 -10.05 -4.94
N LYS A 17 13.99 -8.79 -5.19
CA LYS A 17 14.92 -7.68 -5.41
C LYS A 17 15.20 -6.97 -4.09
N ALA A 18 16.40 -6.38 -3.96
CA ALA A 18 16.74 -5.58 -2.79
C ALA A 18 15.86 -4.32 -2.68
N PHE A 19 15.47 -3.75 -3.82
CA PHE A 19 14.62 -2.57 -3.90
C PHE A 19 13.54 -2.73 -4.98
N TRP A 20 12.41 -2.05 -4.80
CA TRP A 20 11.31 -1.99 -5.77
C TRP A 20 10.64 -0.61 -5.81
N GLY A 21 9.74 -0.39 -6.78
CA GLY A 21 8.94 0.84 -6.89
C GLY A 21 9.43 1.84 -7.94
N GLN A 22 10.50 1.54 -8.69
CA GLN A 22 11.01 2.42 -9.75
C GLN A 22 9.93 2.85 -10.74
N ARG A 23 9.10 1.90 -11.21
CA ARG A 23 8.02 2.20 -12.15
C ARG A 23 6.99 3.20 -11.59
N ASP A 24 6.73 3.14 -10.30
CA ASP A 24 5.78 4.03 -9.62
C ASP A 24 6.39 5.42 -9.45
N LEU A 25 7.70 5.50 -9.13
CA LEU A 25 8.47 6.73 -9.09
C LEU A 25 8.57 7.41 -10.46
N ASP A 26 8.82 6.66 -11.53
CA ASP A 26 8.91 7.21 -12.89
C ASP A 26 7.57 7.80 -13.36
N ARG A 27 6.45 7.23 -12.89
CA ARG A 27 5.10 7.66 -13.27
C ARG A 27 4.61 8.86 -12.46
N CYS A 28 4.83 8.84 -11.15
CA CYS A 28 4.17 9.76 -10.21
C CYS A 28 5.16 10.65 -9.45
N GLY A 29 6.46 10.33 -9.45
CA GLY A 29 7.48 10.95 -8.61
C GLY A 29 7.54 10.38 -7.18
N PHE A 30 6.59 9.53 -6.80
CA PHE A 30 6.48 8.90 -5.47
C PHE A 30 5.63 7.62 -5.52
N ILE A 31 5.68 6.84 -4.44
CA ILE A 31 4.87 5.62 -4.28
C ILE A 31 3.73 5.92 -3.31
N HIS A 32 2.49 5.81 -3.79
CA HIS A 32 1.28 5.98 -2.98
C HIS A 32 1.16 4.90 -1.91
N CYS A 33 1.06 5.30 -0.65
CA CYS A 33 0.75 4.40 0.44
C CYS A 33 -0.44 4.94 1.23
N SER A 34 -1.00 4.11 2.10
CA SER A 34 -2.01 4.52 3.07
C SER A 34 -1.60 4.06 4.45
N ASP A 35 -2.02 4.80 5.47
CA ASP A 35 -2.12 4.21 6.80
C ASP A 35 -3.18 3.10 6.77
N VAL A 36 -2.96 2.03 7.53
CA VAL A 36 -3.89 0.91 7.64
C VAL A 36 -5.27 1.37 8.12
N LYS A 37 -5.31 2.38 9.01
CA LYS A 37 -6.57 2.91 9.56
C LYS A 37 -7.44 3.65 8.54
N TYR A 38 -6.84 4.13 7.45
CA TYR A 38 -7.55 4.88 6.39
C TYR A 38 -7.70 4.10 5.09
N PHE A 39 -7.10 2.92 4.98
CA PHE A 39 -7.08 2.20 3.70
C PHE A 39 -8.47 1.83 3.19
N TRP A 40 -9.46 1.63 4.08
CA TRP A 40 -10.84 1.40 3.68
C TRP A 40 -11.42 2.51 2.78
N ARG A 41 -10.90 3.75 2.86
CA ARG A 41 -11.28 4.87 1.97
C ARG A 41 -10.60 4.81 0.61
N VAL A 42 -9.40 4.26 0.55
CA VAL A 42 -8.61 4.12 -0.67
C VAL A 42 -9.05 2.87 -1.45
N ALA A 43 -9.41 1.81 -0.73
CA ALA A 43 -9.76 0.51 -1.26
C ALA A 43 -10.82 0.49 -2.40
N PRO A 44 -11.85 1.36 -2.40
CA PRO A 44 -12.82 1.47 -3.49
C PRO A 44 -12.21 1.73 -4.87
N HIS A 45 -11.05 2.39 -4.97
CA HIS A 45 -10.34 2.62 -6.24
C HIS A 45 -9.90 1.30 -6.91
N PHE A 46 -9.81 0.22 -6.15
CA PHE A 46 -9.41 -1.10 -6.63
C PHE A 46 -10.59 -2.05 -6.86
N LYS A 47 -11.84 -1.58 -6.68
CA LYS A 47 -13.04 -2.42 -6.77
C LYS A 47 -13.17 -3.10 -8.14
N THR A 48 -12.86 -2.36 -9.22
CA THR A 48 -12.96 -2.81 -10.62
C THR A 48 -11.79 -3.68 -11.09
N VAL A 49 -10.73 -3.82 -10.29
CA VAL A 49 -9.59 -4.69 -10.62
C VAL A 49 -10.00 -6.15 -10.40
N THR A 50 -9.86 -6.96 -11.45
CA THR A 50 -10.25 -8.39 -11.45
C THR A 50 -9.08 -9.31 -11.11
N GLU A 51 -7.85 -8.89 -11.37
CA GLU A 51 -6.67 -9.68 -10.99
C GLU A 51 -6.45 -9.67 -9.48
N PRO A 52 -5.80 -10.72 -8.92
CA PRO A 52 -5.42 -10.73 -7.52
C PRO A 52 -4.57 -9.51 -7.13
N LEU A 53 -4.94 -8.89 -6.02
CA LEU A 53 -4.24 -7.76 -5.43
C LEU A 53 -3.64 -8.17 -4.09
N VAL A 54 -2.54 -7.53 -3.72
CA VAL A 54 -1.91 -7.69 -2.41
C VAL A 54 -1.73 -6.36 -1.72
N LEU A 55 -1.77 -6.39 -0.39
CA LEU A 55 -1.37 -5.32 0.51
C LEU A 55 0.06 -5.60 0.97
N VAL A 56 1.00 -4.77 0.51
CA VAL A 56 2.38 -4.79 0.98
C VAL A 56 2.47 -3.92 2.22
N CYS A 57 2.62 -4.54 3.38
CA CYS A 57 2.71 -3.89 4.67
C CYS A 57 4.17 -3.56 5.01
N MET A 58 4.42 -2.27 5.28
CA MET A 58 5.75 -1.74 5.48
C MET A 58 5.88 -1.07 6.85
N ASP A 59 7.00 -1.36 7.51
CA ASP A 59 7.44 -0.63 8.68
C ASP A 59 8.20 0.62 8.23
N GLU A 60 7.58 1.77 8.46
CA GLU A 60 8.10 3.07 8.06
C GLU A 60 9.47 3.36 8.69
N THR A 61 9.72 2.87 9.90
CA THR A 61 11.01 3.08 10.59
C THR A 61 12.17 2.35 9.94
N LYS A 62 11.88 1.38 9.06
CA LYS A 62 12.86 0.60 8.31
C LYS A 62 13.03 1.09 6.87
N LEU A 63 12.21 2.05 6.43
CA LEU A 63 12.35 2.61 5.09
C LEU A 63 13.61 3.46 5.01
N THR A 64 14.40 3.24 3.95
CA THR A 64 15.58 4.07 3.66
C THR A 64 15.20 5.31 2.84
N ALA A 65 14.07 5.28 2.15
CA ALA A 65 13.54 6.39 1.38
C ALA A 65 12.70 7.33 2.26
N PRO A 66 12.73 8.65 2.01
CA PRO A 66 11.93 9.61 2.76
C PRO A 66 10.43 9.40 2.53
N VAL A 67 9.65 9.49 3.62
CA VAL A 67 8.19 9.42 3.59
C VAL A 67 7.64 10.80 3.94
N ARG A 68 6.63 11.26 3.19
CA ARG A 68 5.91 12.50 3.47
C ARG A 68 4.42 12.23 3.51
N TYR A 69 3.75 12.89 4.45
CA TYR A 69 2.30 12.80 4.61
C TYR A 69 1.66 14.01 3.96
N GLU A 70 0.93 13.81 2.86
CA GLU A 70 0.39 14.88 2.03
C GLU A 70 -1.07 14.60 1.64
N ASP A 71 -1.86 15.66 1.51
CA ASP A 71 -3.27 15.61 1.12
C ASP A 71 -3.43 16.09 -0.33
N PHE A 72 -3.10 15.21 -1.28
CA PHE A 72 -3.24 15.55 -2.71
C PHE A 72 -4.70 15.67 -3.16
N ASP A 73 -5.63 15.01 -2.45
CA ASP A 73 -7.06 15.03 -2.80
C ASP A 73 -7.80 16.21 -2.16
N GLY A 74 -7.13 17.02 -1.32
CA GLY A 74 -7.73 18.16 -0.62
C GLY A 74 -8.86 17.77 0.34
N CYS A 75 -8.83 16.53 0.85
CA CYS A 75 -9.90 15.95 1.64
C CYS A 75 -9.77 16.20 3.15
N GLY A 76 -8.75 16.96 3.57
CA GLY A 76 -8.40 17.22 4.96
C GLY A 76 -7.66 16.06 5.63
N ARG A 77 -7.16 15.09 4.86
CA ARG A 77 -6.43 13.93 5.36
C ARG A 77 -5.17 13.69 4.55
N THR A 78 -4.06 13.47 5.24
CA THR A 78 -2.77 13.20 4.60
C THR A 78 -2.53 11.71 4.45
N TYR A 79 -1.99 11.32 3.30
CA TYR A 79 -1.55 9.94 3.02
C TYR A 79 -0.02 9.90 2.87
N PRO A 80 0.63 8.79 3.29
CA PRO A 80 2.06 8.62 3.14
C PRO A 80 2.45 8.40 1.67
N HIS A 81 3.42 9.17 1.20
CA HIS A 81 4.08 9.03 -0.09
C HIS A 81 5.56 8.75 0.12
N ILE A 82 6.08 7.70 -0.51
CA ILE A 82 7.50 7.34 -0.43
C ILE A 82 8.24 7.93 -1.62
N TYR A 83 9.24 8.78 -1.35
CA TYR A 83 10.03 9.51 -2.33
C TYR A 83 11.36 8.81 -2.61
N GLY A 84 11.29 7.57 -3.06
CA GLY A 84 12.45 6.77 -3.44
C GLY A 84 12.12 5.27 -3.52
N PRO A 85 13.06 4.44 -4.01
CA PRO A 85 12.87 3.01 -4.08
C PRO A 85 12.65 2.41 -2.69
N VAL A 86 11.70 1.50 -2.55
CA VAL A 86 11.43 0.81 -1.30
C VAL A 86 12.40 -0.35 -1.13
N ASN A 87 13.13 -0.36 -0.02
CA ASN A 87 13.98 -1.48 0.38
C ASN A 87 13.13 -2.67 0.87
N GLN A 88 13.47 -3.88 0.42
CA GLN A 88 12.74 -5.10 0.75
C GLN A 88 12.72 -5.39 2.26
N SER A 89 13.74 -4.97 3.01
CA SER A 89 13.81 -5.12 4.47
C SER A 89 12.79 -4.30 5.25
N ALA A 90 12.15 -3.31 4.63
CA ALA A 90 11.04 -2.57 5.24
C ALA A 90 9.70 -3.31 5.12
N VAL A 91 9.59 -4.28 4.20
CA VAL A 91 8.37 -5.08 4.03
C VAL A 91 8.29 -6.09 5.16
N VAL A 92 7.31 -5.92 6.04
CA VAL A 92 7.12 -6.77 7.23
C VAL A 92 6.06 -7.84 7.01
N GLN A 93 5.12 -7.61 6.09
CA GLN A 93 4.07 -8.56 5.75
C GLN A 93 3.54 -8.30 4.35
N VAL A 94 3.04 -9.34 3.69
CA VAL A 94 2.27 -9.22 2.46
C VAL A 94 0.99 -10.00 2.65
N LEU A 95 -0.15 -9.33 2.48
CA LEU A 95 -1.47 -9.89 2.70
C LEU A 95 -2.27 -9.86 1.40
N PRO A 96 -3.17 -10.83 1.15
CA PRO A 96 -4.10 -10.72 0.05
C PRO A 96 -5.06 -9.54 0.28
N PHE A 97 -5.40 -8.79 -0.77
CA PHE A 97 -6.52 -7.86 -0.73
C PHE A 97 -7.81 -8.69 -0.72
N LEU A 98 -8.54 -8.66 0.39
CA LEU A 98 -9.78 -9.43 0.52
C LEU A 98 -10.97 -8.61 0.04
N LYS A 99 -11.86 -9.27 -0.69
CA LYS A 99 -13.17 -8.74 -1.08
C LYS A 99 -14.29 -9.58 -0.42
N ASP A 100 -15.41 -8.95 -0.10
CA ASP A 100 -16.65 -9.64 0.26
C ASP A 100 -17.43 -10.10 -1.00
N ALA A 101 -18.61 -10.69 -0.80
CA ALA A 101 -19.45 -11.18 -1.90
C ALA A 101 -19.92 -10.05 -2.86
N ASP A 102 -19.98 -8.82 -2.37
CA ASP A 102 -20.38 -7.62 -3.13
C ASP A 102 -19.16 -6.89 -3.75
N GLY A 103 -17.97 -7.48 -3.63
CA GLY A 103 -16.72 -6.94 -4.15
C GLY A 103 -16.16 -5.77 -3.32
N ASN A 104 -16.71 -5.49 -2.15
CA ASN A 104 -16.20 -4.44 -1.27
C ASN A 104 -14.98 -4.94 -0.50
N TYR A 105 -14.10 -4.00 -0.13
CA TYR A 105 -12.92 -4.32 0.65
C TYR A 105 -13.29 -4.91 2.01
N ARG A 106 -12.63 -6.02 2.35
CA ARG A 106 -12.67 -6.62 3.67
C ARG A 106 -11.29 -6.53 4.31
N LYS A 107 -11.22 -6.01 5.53
CA LYS A 107 -9.97 -5.95 6.29
C LYS A 107 -9.45 -7.36 6.62
N ASN A 108 -8.14 -7.54 6.48
CA ASN A 108 -7.46 -8.78 6.87
C ASN A 108 -7.51 -8.97 8.40
N PRO A 109 -7.76 -10.20 8.90
CA PRO A 109 -7.73 -10.49 10.34
C PRO A 109 -6.42 -10.07 11.04
N GLU A 110 -5.30 -10.18 10.32
CA GLU A 110 -3.98 -9.76 10.78
C GLU A 110 -3.91 -8.26 11.10
N LEU A 111 -4.76 -7.45 10.45
CA LEU A 111 -4.87 -6.00 10.65
C LEU A 111 -6.05 -5.60 11.56
N ALA A 112 -6.82 -6.55 12.09
CA ALA A 112 -8.05 -6.28 12.84
C ALA A 112 -7.81 -5.52 14.16
N HIS A 113 -6.60 -5.62 14.72
CA HIS A 113 -6.20 -4.88 15.92
C HIS A 113 -6.02 -3.37 15.68
N ILE A 114 -5.90 -2.93 14.42
CA ILE A 114 -5.80 -1.52 14.05
C ILE A 114 -7.22 -1.01 13.77
N LYS A 115 -7.70 -0.02 14.53
CA LYS A 115 -9.02 0.58 14.31
C LYS A 115 -9.04 1.46 13.07
N GLU A 116 -10.19 1.52 12.41
CA GLU A 116 -10.43 2.44 11.28
C GLU A 116 -10.84 3.81 11.80
N GLU A 117 -10.51 4.87 11.03
CA GLU A 117 -10.78 6.28 11.36
C GLU A 117 -11.35 7.07 10.17
#